data_AF-A0A8S8YBL2-F1
#
_entry.id   AF-A0A8S8YBL2-F1
#
_cell.length_a   1.000
_cell.length_b   1.000
_cell.length_c   1.000
_cell.angle_alpha   90.00
_cell.angle_beta   90.00
_cell.angle_gamma   90.00
#
_symmetry.space_group_name_H-M   'P 1'
#
loop_
_entity.id
_entity.type
_entity.pdbx_description
1 polymer ?
#
loop_
_entity_poly.entity_id
_entity_poly.type
_entity_poly.pdbx_seq_one_letter_code
_entity_poly.pdbx_strand_id
1 'polypeptide(L)' 'MVDLNPLSRSARMATVTIVDEVSRAFEGILSCLLNDSDYRQTEWDNRKSLKGSLKEIGDHFSD' A
#
# COMPACT_ATOMS: atom_id res chain seq x y z
N MET A 1 6.41 -1.18 5.17
CA MET A 1 7.28 -1.48 4.02
C MET A 1 6.76 -0.70 2.82
N VAL A 2 7.64 -0.12 2.02
CA VAL A 2 7.27 0.39 0.69
C VAL A 2 7.98 -0.51 -0.32
N ASP A 3 7.22 -1.21 -1.14
CA ASP A 3 7.74 -2.23 -2.06
C ASP A 3 6.85 -2.30 -3.30
N LEU A 4 7.44 -2.13 -4.48
CA LEU A 4 6.72 -2.23 -5.75
C LEU A 4 6.22 -3.65 -6.02
N ASN A 5 6.80 -4.67 -5.39
CA ASN A 5 6.44 -6.06 -5.62
C ASN A 5 5.55 -6.60 -4.48
N PRO A 6 4.24 -6.76 -4.69
CA PRO A 6 3.33 -7.29 -3.66
C PRO A 6 3.62 -8.76 -3.29
N LEU A 7 4.41 -9.49 -4.09
CA LEU A 7 4.78 -10.89 -3.87
C LEU A 7 6.08 -11.06 -3.09
N SER A 8 6.84 -9.98 -2.88
CA SER A 8 8.15 -10.07 -2.22
C SER A 8 7.99 -10.65 -0.80
N ARG A 9 9.05 -11.32 -0.32
CA ARG A 9 9.07 -11.81 1.07
C ARG A 9 8.89 -10.65 2.05
N SER A 10 9.54 -9.52 1.79
CA SER A 10 9.47 -8.32 2.63
C SER A 10 8.05 -7.74 2.67
N ALA A 11 7.38 -7.64 1.53
CA ALA A 11 5.99 -7.18 1.41
C ALA A 11 5.03 -8.07 2.21
N ARG A 12 5.18 -9.40 2.12
CA ARG A 12 4.29 -10.39 2.76
C ARG A 12 4.48 -10.53 4.27
N MET A 13 5.68 -10.25 4.78
CA MET A 13 6.03 -10.38 6.20
C MET A 13 5.86 -9.08 6.99
N ALA A 14 5.75 -7.94 6.31
CA ALA A 14 5.50 -6.66 6.98
C ALA A 14 4.07 -6.56 7.53
N THR A 15 3.92 -5.78 8.61
CA THR A 15 2.60 -5.46 9.20
C THR A 15 1.77 -4.55 8.30
N VAL A 16 2.42 -3.64 7.57
CA VAL A 16 1.82 -2.74 6.59
C VAL A 16 2.75 -2.65 5.39
N THR A 17 2.20 -2.82 4.19
CA THR A 17 2.91 -2.66 2.92
C THR A 17 2.17 -1.67 2.04
N ILE A 18 2.90 -0.68 1.54
CA ILE A 18 2.47 0.22 0.48
C ILE A 18 3.08 -0.29 -0.81
N VAL A 19 2.23 -0.68 -1.75
CA VAL A 19 2.66 -1.20 -3.07
C VAL A 19 2.76 -0.04 -4.03
N ASP A 20 3.84 0.72 -3.92
CA ASP A 20 4.05 1.93 -4.69
C ASP A 20 5.54 2.27 -4.83
N GLU A 21 5.85 3.23 -5.71
CA GLU A 21 7.19 3.82 -5.81
C GLU A 21 7.47 4.66 -4.56
N VAL A 22 8.72 4.61 -4.08
CA VAL A 22 9.11 5.18 -2.79
C VAL A 22 8.86 6.68 -2.72
N SER A 23 9.28 7.44 -3.73
CA SER A 23 9.15 8.91 -3.72
C SER A 23 7.67 9.31 -3.67
N ARG A 24 6.85 8.72 -4.55
CA ARG A 24 5.40 8.97 -4.59
C ARG A 24 4.69 8.58 -3.29
N ALA A 25 5.04 7.42 -2.71
CA ALA A 25 4.46 6.98 -1.45
C ALA A 25 4.72 7.98 -0.31
N PHE A 26 5.93 8.53 -0.23
CA PHE A 26 6.31 9.47 0.82
C PHE A 26 5.64 10.83 0.64
N GLU A 27 5.50 11.32 -0.59
CA GLU A 27 4.70 12.52 -0.88
C GLU A 27 3.25 12.34 -0.43
N GLY A 28 2.65 11.17 -0.71
CA GLY A 28 1.31 10.81 -0.27
C GLY A 28 1.18 10.79 1.26
N ILE A 29 2.13 10.14 1.95
CA ILE A 29 2.14 10.08 3.43
C ILE A 29 2.24 11.49 4.03
N LEU A 30 3.16 12.33 3.51
CA LEU A 30 3.32 13.69 4.00
C LEU A 30 2.04 14.51 3.81
N SER A 31 1.41 14.39 2.64
CA SER A 31 0.15 15.06 2.37
C SER A 31 -0.95 14.63 3.35
N CYS A 32 -1.08 13.32 3.63
CA CYS A 32 -2.04 12.83 4.63
C CYS A 32 -1.75 13.39 6.02
N LEU A 33 -0.49 13.42 6.45
CA LEU A 33 -0.12 13.94 7.77
C LEU A 33 -0.41 15.43 7.95
N LEU A 34 -0.28 16.22 6.88
CA LEU A 34 -0.51 17.66 6.92
C LEU A 34 -2.00 18.04 6.82
N ASN A 35 -2.79 17.23 6.11
CA ASN A 35 -4.16 17.59 5.74
C ASN A 35 -5.24 16.79 6.49
N ASP A 36 -4.89 15.63 7.07
CA ASP A 36 -5.85 14.75 7.74
C ASP A 36 -5.74 14.90 9.27
N SER A 37 -6.53 15.81 9.83
CA SER A 37 -6.56 16.09 11.27
C SER A 37 -7.43 15.13 12.07
N ASP A 38 -8.22 14.28 11.40
CA ASP A 38 -9.25 13.43 12.00
C ASP A 38 -8.88 11.94 11.94
N TYR A 39 -7.58 11.65 12.07
CA TYR A 39 -7.08 10.28 12.05
C TYR A 39 -7.73 9.42 13.15
N ARG A 40 -8.36 8.32 12.72
CA ARG A 40 -8.82 7.25 13.60
C ARG A 40 -8.14 5.96 13.20
N GLN A 41 -7.59 5.26 14.18
CA GLN A 41 -7.05 3.93 13.96
C GLN A 41 -8.16 3.00 13.47
N THR A 42 -7.93 2.36 12.33
CA THR A 42 -8.83 1.37 11.74
C THR A 42 -8.21 -0.02 11.84
N GLU A 43 -9.05 -1.06 11.70
CA GLU A 43 -8.55 -2.42 11.50
C GLU A 43 -7.85 -2.52 10.14
N TRP A 44 -6.61 -3.02 10.16
CA TRP A 44 -5.80 -3.19 8.96
C TRP A 44 -5.45 -4.66 8.73
N ASP A 45 -5.70 -5.15 7.51
CA ASP A 45 -5.24 -6.47 7.05
C ASP A 45 -4.32 -6.30 5.84
N ASN A 46 -3.01 -6.45 6.07
CA ASN A 46 -2.00 -6.33 5.02
C ASN A 46 -2.18 -7.39 3.92
N ARG A 47 -2.65 -8.60 4.25
CA ARG A 47 -2.85 -9.66 3.25
C ARG A 47 -4.00 -9.30 2.31
N LYS A 48 -5.05 -8.68 2.85
CA LYS A 48 -6.17 -8.16 2.04
C LYS A 48 -5.68 -7.04 1.12
N SER A 49 -4.85 -6.12 1.63
CA SER A 49 -4.24 -5.04 0.82
C SER A 49 -3.40 -5.58 -0.34
N LEU A 50 -2.47 -6.50 -0.06
CA LEU A 50 -1.62 -7.11 -1.10
C LEU A 50 -2.42 -7.87 -2.18
N LYS A 51 -3.50 -8.55 -1.79
CA LYS A 51 -4.43 -9.17 -2.75
C LYS A 51 -5.13 -8.14 -3.62
N GLY A 52 -5.52 -7.00 -3.04
CA GLY A 52 -6.07 -5.87 -3.78
C GLY A 52 -5.11 -5.36 -4.85
N SER A 53 -3.83 -5.16 -4.49
CA SER A 53 -2.80 -4.73 -5.45
C SER A 53 -2.61 -5.74 -6.59
N LEU A 54 -2.60 -7.04 -6.30
CA LEU A 54 -2.50 -8.07 -7.34
C LEU A 54 -3.71 -8.08 -8.27
N LYS A 55 -4.91 -7.84 -7.73
CA LYS A 55 -6.13 -7.73 -8.54
C LYS A 55 -6.05 -6.52 -9.47
N GLU A 56 -5.69 -5.34 -8.95
CA GLU A 56 -5.55 -4.12 -9.75
C GLU A 56 -4.55 -4.32 -10.90
N ILE A 57 -3.39 -4.91 -10.61
CA ILE A 57 -2.39 -5.23 -11.63
C ILE A 57 -2.98 -6.20 -12.67
N GLY A 58 -3.66 -7.25 -12.24
CA GLY A 58 -4.27 -8.25 -13.14
C GLY A 58 -5.39 -7.68 -14.01
N ASP A 59 -6.23 -6.82 -13.45
CA ASP A 59 -7.30 -6.12 -14.17
C ASP A 59 -6.70 -5.23 -15.26
N HIS A 60 -5.63 -4.48 -14.95
CA HIS A 60 -4.96 -3.61 -15.92
C HIS A 60 -4.35 -4.34 -17.12
N PHE A 61 -3.99 -5.63 -16.98
CA PHE A 61 -3.52 -6.47 -18.08
C PHE A 61 -4.64 -7.22 -18.80
N SER A 62 -5.88 -7.15 -18.30
CA SER A 62 -7.05 -7.81 -18.88
C SER A 62 -7.88 -6.89 -19.78
N ASP A 63 -7.59 -5.59 -19.76
CA ASP A 63 -8.09 -4.55 -20.68
C ASP A 63 -7.21 -4.42 -21.93
#